data_AF-A0A842K631-F1
#
_entry.id   AF-A0A842K631-F1
#
_cell.length_a   1.000
_cell.length_b   1.000
_cell.length_c   1.000
_cell.angle_alpha   90.00
_cell.angle_beta   90.00
_cell.angle_gamma   90.00
#
_symmetry.space_group_name_H-M   'P 1'
#
loop_
_entity.id
_entity.type
_entity.pdbx_description
1 polymer ?
#
loop_
_entity_poly.entity_id
_entity_poly.type
_entity_poly.pdbx_seq_one_letter_code
_entity_poly.pdbx_strand_id
1 'polypeptide(L)'
;MDAVTEKQLDKHWNTFLGKVPPIIDSVKQLSPSYFQHYTQARDDVLQDNPDGLSLAMKELIFVIIDIWRENPSGGKNHIEAALRAGVTLQQIREAMVMILLCNGMVTYGRIGDELFQHALKIQGESE
;
A
#
# COMPACT_ATOMS: atom_id res chain seq x y z
N MET A 1 26.35 11.59 -6.88
CA MET A 1 25.24 11.64 -5.92
C MET A 1 25.77 11.05 -4.64
N ASP A 2 25.72 11.79 -3.54
CA ASP A 2 26.10 11.25 -2.23
C ASP A 2 25.20 10.07 -1.88
N ALA A 3 25.75 9.05 -1.23
CA ALA A 3 24.96 7.89 -0.80
C ALA A 3 23.89 8.34 0.21
N VAL A 4 22.62 8.03 -0.07
CA VAL A 4 21.52 8.28 0.87
C VAL A 4 21.76 7.43 2.11
N THR A 5 21.75 8.08 3.28
CA THR A 5 21.97 7.39 4.55
C THR A 5 20.74 6.57 4.93
N GLU A 6 20.97 5.50 5.68
CA GLU A 6 19.92 4.65 6.24
C GLU A 6 18.85 5.45 7.03
N LYS A 7 19.30 6.42 7.85
CA LYS A 7 18.40 7.28 8.61
C LYS A 7 17.48 8.13 7.72
N GLN A 8 17.96 8.51 6.53
CA GLN A 8 17.14 9.23 5.55
C GLN A 8 16.08 8.29 4.94
N LEU A 9 16.42 7.05 4.65
CA LEU A 9 15.48 6.05 4.13
C LEU A 9 14.42 5.68 5.19
N ASP A 10 14.80 5.47 6.45
CA ASP A 10 13.83 5.18 7.52
C ASP A 10 12.85 6.35 7.71
N LYS A 11 13.35 7.59 7.72
CA LYS A 11 12.51 8.79 7.80
C LYS A 11 11.54 8.88 6.62
N HIS A 12 12.01 8.53 5.43
CA HIS A 12 11.20 8.49 4.22
C HIS A 12 10.02 7.52 4.35
N TRP A 13 10.28 6.26 4.69
CA TRP A 13 9.23 5.26 4.90
C TRP A 13 8.22 5.66 5.98
N ASN A 14 8.68 6.24 7.09
CA ASN A 14 7.80 6.77 8.12
C ASN A 14 6.93 7.93 7.62
N THR A 15 7.41 8.74 6.68
CA THR A 15 6.62 9.84 6.10
C THR A 15 5.49 9.31 5.21
N PHE A 16 5.76 8.30 4.39
CA PHE A 16 4.78 7.75 3.44
C PHE A 16 3.79 6.78 4.07
N LEU A 17 4.29 5.86 4.90
CA LEU A 17 3.49 4.78 5.48
C LEU A 17 3.16 4.97 6.96
N GLY A 18 3.78 5.95 7.64
CA GLY A 18 3.69 6.10 9.09
C GLY A 18 4.56 5.11 9.87
N LYS A 19 5.22 4.18 9.18
CA LYS A 19 6.08 3.12 9.73
C LYS A 19 7.00 2.55 8.64
N VAL A 20 8.09 1.92 9.03
CA VAL A 20 8.83 0.98 8.17
C VAL A 20 8.17 -0.40 8.30
N PRO A 21 7.63 -1.01 7.23
CA PRO A 21 7.04 -2.34 7.34
C PRO A 21 8.10 -3.40 7.74
N PRO A 22 7.76 -4.42 8.56
CA PRO A 22 8.73 -5.42 9.02
C PRO A 22 9.48 -6.16 7.91
N ILE A 23 8.81 -6.44 6.79
CA ILE A 23 9.45 -7.07 5.61
C ILE A 23 10.50 -6.16 4.98
N ILE A 24 10.25 -4.84 4.97
CA ILE A 24 11.18 -3.85 4.44
C ILE A 24 12.39 -3.72 5.36
N ASP A 25 12.18 -3.73 6.67
CA ASP A 25 13.27 -3.76 7.66
C ASP A 25 14.12 -5.04 7.54
N SER A 26 13.50 -6.18 7.23
CA SER A 26 14.22 -7.43 6.99
C SER A 26 15.08 -7.36 5.71
N VAL A 27 14.59 -6.73 4.64
CA VAL A 27 15.36 -6.50 3.40
C VAL A 27 16.58 -5.62 3.65
N LYS A 28 16.43 -4.60 4.51
CA LYS A 28 17.53 -3.75 4.96
C LYS A 28 18.63 -4.55 5.66
N GLN A 29 18.27 -5.47 6.55
CA GLN A 29 19.23 -6.36 7.22
C GLN A 29 19.89 -7.35 6.24
N LEU A 30 19.14 -7.83 5.25
CA LEU A 30 19.64 -8.76 4.24
C LEU A 30 20.63 -8.11 3.27
N SER A 31 20.32 -6.91 2.78
CA SER A 31 21.15 -6.16 1.85
C SER A 31 20.82 -4.67 1.89
N PRO A 32 21.61 -3.84 2.60
CA PRO A 32 21.40 -2.39 2.68
C PRO A 32 21.41 -1.71 1.30
N SER A 33 22.27 -2.17 0.39
CA SER A 33 22.34 -1.62 -0.98
C SER A 33 21.09 -1.98 -1.79
N TYR A 34 20.56 -3.19 -1.65
CA TYR A 34 19.30 -3.55 -2.29
C TYR A 34 18.13 -2.75 -1.71
N PHE A 35 18.07 -2.57 -0.39
CA PHE A 35 17.05 -1.76 0.26
C PHE A 35 17.02 -0.32 -0.27
N GLN A 36 18.19 0.29 -0.46
CA GLN A 36 18.29 1.63 -1.06
C GLN A 36 17.71 1.65 -2.47
N HIS A 37 18.14 0.72 -3.34
CA HIS A 37 17.64 0.67 -4.73
C HIS A 37 16.14 0.36 -4.80
N TYR A 38 15.65 -0.54 -3.96
CA TYR A 38 14.22 -0.86 -3.88
C TYR A 38 13.40 0.36 -3.44
N THR A 39 13.87 1.10 -2.43
CA THR A 39 13.20 2.31 -1.97
C THR A 39 13.13 3.36 -3.09
N GLN A 40 14.24 3.60 -3.78
CA GLN A 40 14.26 4.54 -4.91
C GLN A 40 13.31 4.14 -6.03
N ALA A 41 13.32 2.86 -6.42
CA ALA A 41 12.41 2.36 -7.45
C ALA A 41 10.94 2.49 -7.05
N ARG A 42 10.63 2.26 -5.76
CA ARG A 42 9.28 2.45 -5.23
C ARG A 42 8.85 3.92 -5.32
N ASP A 43 9.71 4.85 -5.01
CA ASP A 43 9.40 6.29 -5.04
C ASP A 43 9.15 6.78 -6.46
N ASP A 44 9.96 6.31 -7.41
CA ASP A 44 9.78 6.62 -8.82
C ASP A 44 8.40 6.12 -9.32
N VAL A 45 7.91 5.00 -8.79
CA VAL A 45 6.57 4.48 -9.08
C VAL A 45 5.48 5.25 -8.34
N LEU A 46 5.66 5.57 -7.05
CA LEU A 46 4.64 6.16 -6.15
C LEU A 46 4.74 7.69 -6.01
N GLN A 47 4.99 8.37 -7.11
CA GLN A 47 4.83 9.82 -7.24
C GLN A 47 3.60 10.17 -8.09
N ASP A 48 3.02 11.36 -7.92
CA ASP A 48 1.99 11.84 -8.84
C ASP A 48 2.53 11.97 -10.27
N ASN A 49 1.73 11.58 -11.26
CA ASN A 49 2.00 11.83 -12.66
C ASN A 49 0.86 12.67 -13.26
N PRO A 50 1.10 13.95 -13.62
CA PRO A 50 0.09 14.84 -14.19
C PRO A 50 -0.55 14.31 -15.48
N ASP A 51 0.21 13.56 -16.28
CA ASP A 51 -0.22 12.95 -17.55
C ASP A 51 -0.54 11.45 -17.38
N GLY A 52 -0.63 10.96 -16.14
CA GLY A 52 -0.79 9.55 -15.82
C GLY A 52 -1.65 9.32 -14.58
N LEU A 53 -1.27 8.29 -13.79
CA LEU A 53 -1.98 7.96 -12.56
C LEU A 53 -1.53 8.87 -11.41
N SER A 54 -2.51 9.38 -10.66
CA SER A 54 -2.26 10.03 -9.38
C SER A 54 -1.77 9.02 -8.34
N LEU A 55 -1.12 9.51 -7.28
CA LEU A 55 -0.75 8.72 -6.11
C LEU A 55 -1.98 7.98 -5.54
N ALA A 56 -3.10 8.67 -5.39
CA ALA A 56 -4.35 8.10 -4.91
C ALA A 56 -4.80 6.89 -5.75
N MET A 57 -4.77 6.99 -7.08
CA MET A 57 -5.12 5.87 -7.97
C MET A 57 -4.11 4.73 -7.88
N LYS A 58 -2.81 5.03 -7.79
CA LYS A 58 -1.77 4.00 -7.66
C LYS A 58 -1.93 3.21 -6.36
N GLU A 59 -2.16 3.89 -5.25
CA GLU A 59 -2.40 3.26 -3.95
C GLU A 59 -3.66 2.38 -3.99
N LEU A 60 -4.77 2.86 -4.58
CA LEU A 60 -5.98 2.05 -4.76
C LEU A 60 -5.73 0.81 -5.63
N ILE A 61 -4.94 0.93 -6.71
CA ILE A 61 -4.54 -0.22 -7.54
C ILE A 61 -3.70 -1.22 -6.73
N PHE A 62 -2.76 -0.73 -5.90
CA PHE A 62 -1.98 -1.60 -5.03
C PHE A 62 -2.84 -2.35 -4.00
N VAL A 63 -3.89 -1.73 -3.44
CA VAL A 63 -4.86 -2.44 -2.59
C VAL A 63 -5.47 -3.64 -3.32
N ILE A 64 -5.87 -3.46 -4.58
CA ILE A 64 -6.46 -4.52 -5.41
C ILE A 64 -5.43 -5.60 -5.77
N ILE A 65 -4.20 -5.22 -6.09
CA ILE A 65 -3.10 -6.16 -6.34
C ILE A 65 -2.79 -6.97 -5.07
N ASP A 66 -2.75 -6.34 -3.90
CA ASP A 66 -2.48 -7.03 -2.65
C ASP A 66 -3.58 -8.00 -2.27
N ILE A 67 -4.85 -7.66 -2.53
CA ILE A 67 -5.96 -8.62 -2.39
C ILE A 67 -5.74 -9.83 -3.32
N TRP A 68 -5.43 -9.57 -4.59
CA TRP A 68 -5.18 -10.61 -5.58
C TRP A 68 -3.96 -11.49 -5.26
N ARG A 69 -2.94 -10.92 -4.61
CA ARG A 69 -1.69 -11.60 -4.23
C ARG A 69 -1.73 -12.21 -2.83
N GLU A 70 -2.87 -12.12 -2.14
CA GLU A 70 -3.03 -12.61 -0.77
C GLU A 70 -2.00 -11.99 0.20
N ASN A 71 -1.74 -10.68 0.05
CA ASN A 71 -0.80 -9.92 0.87
C ASN A 71 -1.53 -8.99 1.86
N PRO A 72 -1.95 -9.50 3.04
CA PRO A 72 -2.72 -8.69 4.00
C PRO A 72 -1.88 -7.54 4.57
N SER A 73 -0.57 -7.74 4.75
CA SER A 73 0.31 -6.70 5.31
C SER A 73 0.49 -5.52 4.35
N GLY A 74 0.67 -5.79 3.05
CA GLY A 74 0.71 -4.78 2.00
C GLY A 74 -0.64 -4.08 1.89
N GLY A 75 -1.73 -4.85 1.80
CA GLY A 75 -3.07 -4.31 1.63
C GLY A 75 -3.45 -3.31 2.72
N LYS A 76 -3.12 -3.58 3.99
CA LYS A 76 -3.34 -2.62 5.09
C LYS A 76 -2.55 -1.34 4.92
N ASN A 77 -1.27 -1.44 4.55
CA ASN A 77 -0.42 -0.27 4.33
C ASN A 77 -0.91 0.58 3.16
N HIS A 78 -1.33 -0.06 2.07
CA HIS A 78 -1.84 0.61 0.87
C HIS A 78 -3.25 1.19 1.10
N ILE A 79 -4.10 0.59 1.93
CA ILE A 79 -5.37 1.21 2.36
C ILE A 79 -5.10 2.49 3.16
N GLU A 80 -4.20 2.43 4.14
CA GLU A 80 -3.83 3.62 4.94
C GLU A 80 -3.25 4.73 4.05
N ALA A 81 -2.37 4.38 3.11
CA ALA A 81 -1.79 5.32 2.16
C ALA A 81 -2.83 5.89 1.19
N ALA A 82 -3.74 5.07 0.65
CA ALA A 82 -4.84 5.50 -0.21
C ALA A 82 -5.76 6.51 0.49
N LEU A 83 -6.17 6.21 1.73
CA LEU A 83 -7.01 7.10 2.53
C LEU A 83 -6.28 8.44 2.81
N ARG A 84 -4.97 8.40 3.16
CA ARG A 84 -4.16 9.62 3.31
C ARG A 84 -4.03 10.42 2.01
N ALA A 85 -4.01 9.75 0.86
CA ALA A 85 -3.97 10.36 -0.46
C ALA A 85 -5.35 10.86 -0.95
N GLY A 86 -6.39 10.75 -0.13
CA GLY A 86 -7.73 11.27 -0.44
C GLY A 86 -8.67 10.30 -1.15
N VAL A 87 -8.31 9.01 -1.24
CA VAL A 87 -9.26 7.97 -1.68
C VAL A 87 -10.36 7.85 -0.63
N THR A 88 -11.61 7.83 -1.07
CA THR A 88 -12.77 7.67 -0.19
C THR A 88 -13.04 6.20 0.12
N LEU A 89 -13.70 5.93 1.25
CA LEU A 89 -14.15 4.58 1.58
C LEU A 89 -15.09 3.99 0.49
N GLN A 90 -15.90 4.83 -0.15
CA GLN A 90 -16.76 4.41 -1.25
C GLN A 90 -15.96 3.91 -2.47
N GLN A 91 -14.86 4.58 -2.83
CA GLN A 91 -13.98 4.12 -3.90
C GLN A 91 -13.30 2.79 -3.55
N ILE A 92 -12.92 2.58 -2.28
CA ILE A 92 -12.39 1.29 -1.80
C ILE A 92 -13.46 0.19 -1.93
N ARG A 93 -14.71 0.45 -1.52
CA ARG A 93 -15.84 -0.48 -1.67
C ARG A 93 -16.02 -0.90 -3.13
N GLU A 94 -16.09 0.06 -4.05
CA GLU A 94 -16.26 -0.20 -5.48
C GLU A 94 -15.13 -1.05 -6.05
N ALA A 95 -13.88 -0.72 -5.71
CA ALA A 95 -12.72 -1.47 -6.18
C ALA A 95 -12.70 -2.92 -5.63
N MET A 96 -13.08 -3.14 -4.37
CA MET A 96 -13.18 -4.48 -3.79
C MET A 96 -14.31 -5.32 -4.41
N VAL A 97 -15.43 -4.69 -4.78
CA VAL A 97 -16.50 -5.37 -5.54
C VAL A 97 -16.00 -5.81 -6.92
N MET A 98 -15.09 -5.06 -7.55
CA MET A 98 -14.46 -5.51 -8.80
C MET A 98 -13.61 -6.77 -8.60
N ILE A 99 -12.92 -6.93 -7.45
CA ILE A 99 -12.24 -8.19 -7.12
C ILE A 99 -13.23 -9.35 -7.00
N LEU A 100 -14.36 -9.14 -6.31
CA LEU A 100 -15.42 -10.13 -6.20
C LEU A 100 -15.94 -10.57 -7.57
N LEU A 101 -16.15 -9.61 -8.47
CA LEU A 101 -16.61 -9.87 -9.83
C LEU A 101 -15.59 -10.67 -10.65
N CYS A 102 -14.30 -10.30 -10.60
CA CYS A 102 -13.27 -10.87 -11.46
C CYS A 102 -12.64 -12.16 -10.91
N ASN A 103 -12.58 -12.34 -9.59
CA ASN A 103 -11.86 -13.44 -8.94
C ASN A 103 -12.74 -14.29 -8.01
N GLY A 104 -14.04 -13.98 -7.92
CA GLY A 104 -15.01 -14.73 -7.14
C GLY A 104 -14.92 -14.53 -5.63
N MET A 105 -15.93 -15.06 -4.94
CA MET A 105 -16.08 -14.94 -3.48
C MET A 105 -14.90 -15.53 -2.69
N VAL A 106 -14.29 -16.60 -3.20
CA VAL A 106 -13.17 -17.28 -2.51
C VAL A 106 -11.95 -16.37 -2.37
N THR A 107 -11.60 -15.63 -3.42
CA THR A 107 -10.45 -14.71 -3.39
C THR A 107 -10.70 -13.56 -2.41
N TYR A 108 -11.91 -12.99 -2.43
CA TYR A 108 -12.30 -11.95 -1.48
C TYR A 108 -12.31 -12.46 -0.04
N GLY A 109 -12.86 -13.65 0.21
CA GLY A 109 -12.97 -14.21 1.56
C GLY A 109 -11.64 -14.56 2.23
N ARG A 110 -10.54 -14.70 1.48
CA ARG A 110 -9.22 -14.98 2.07
C ARG A 110 -8.64 -13.80 2.82
N ILE A 111 -8.65 -12.62 2.21
CA ILE A 111 -8.07 -11.39 2.81
C ILE A 111 -8.86 -10.11 2.51
N GLY A 112 -9.74 -10.09 1.52
CA GLY A 112 -10.54 -8.91 1.15
C GLY A 112 -11.45 -8.45 2.27
N ASP A 113 -12.09 -9.38 2.99
CA ASP A 113 -12.91 -9.06 4.16
C ASP A 113 -12.09 -8.42 5.28
N GLU A 114 -10.96 -9.02 5.66
CA GLU A 114 -10.05 -8.47 6.67
C GLU A 114 -9.60 -7.04 6.33
N LEU A 115 -9.25 -6.81 5.06
CA LEU A 115 -8.82 -5.50 4.57
C LEU A 115 -9.96 -4.49 4.55
N PHE A 116 -11.19 -4.91 4.23
CA PHE A 116 -12.35 -4.04 4.29
C PHE A 116 -12.68 -3.63 5.73
N GLN A 117 -12.64 -4.56 6.68
CA GLN A 117 -12.80 -4.26 8.10
C GLN A 117 -11.72 -3.29 8.61
N HIS A 118 -10.49 -3.42 8.13
CA HIS A 118 -9.42 -2.46 8.43
C HIS A 118 -9.74 -1.05 7.92
N ALA A 119 -10.28 -0.91 6.71
CA ALA A 119 -10.69 0.38 6.16
C ALA A 119 -11.84 1.02 6.98
N LEU A 120 -12.86 0.23 7.36
CA LEU A 120 -13.97 0.68 8.19
C LEU A 120 -13.48 1.22 9.55
N LYS A 121 -12.58 0.47 10.20
CA LYS A 121 -12.00 0.87 11.49
C LYS A 121 -11.27 2.22 11.41
N ILE A 122 -10.52 2.47 10.33
CA ILE A 122 -9.80 3.74 10.16
C ILE A 122 -10.77 4.92 9.98
N GLN A 123 -11.89 4.69 9.28
CA GLN A 123 -12.89 5.73 9.02
C GLN A 123 -13.88 5.92 10.16
N GLY A 124 -13.78 5.14 11.25
CA GLY A 124 -14.73 5.19 12.36
C GLY A 124 -16.10 4.60 12.04
N GLU A 125 -16.17 3.76 11.00
CA GLU A 125 -17.40 3.08 10.54
C GLU A 125 -17.44 1.59 10.96
N SER A 126 -16.59 1.15 11.89
CA SER A 126 -16.64 -0.22 12.42
C SER A 126 -17.78 -0.40 13.42
N GLU A 127 -18.57 -1.47 13.28
CA GLU A 127 -19.56 -1.94 14.27
C GLU A 127 -18.93 -2.33 15.62
#